data_AF-A0A3A2Z0H8-F1
#
_entry.id   AF-A0A3A2Z0H8-F1
#
_cell.length_a   1.000
_cell.length_b   1.000
_cell.length_c   1.000
_cell.angle_alpha   90.00
_cell.angle_beta   90.00
_cell.angle_gamma   90.00
#
_symmetry.space_group_name_H-M   'P 1'
#
loop_
_entity.id
_entity.type
_entity.pdbx_description
1 polymer ?
#
loop_
_entity_poly.entity_id
_entity_poly.type
_entity_poly.pdbx_seq_one_letter_code
_entity_poly.pdbx_strand_id
1 'polypeptide(L)'
;KVLDNVKEDQIVYFDHGAYIITSTIKVPKNIKITGEIWPMLMAHGEKFADQKNPIPMLQIGEPGDIGYIEMSDLLLQTRGPAPGAIMMEWNLEEESQGAAA
;
A
#
# COMPACT_ATOMS: atom_id res chain seq x y z
N LYS A 1 -3.97 -4.59 10.55
CA LYS A 1 -5.17 -5.25 11.12
C LYS A 1 -6.25 -5.53 10.09
N VAL A 2 -6.73 -4.54 9.29
CA VAL A 2 -7.72 -4.85 8.24
C VAL A 2 -7.11 -5.79 7.21
N LEU A 3 -5.99 -5.40 6.59
CA LEU A 3 -5.34 -6.19 5.53
C LEU A 3 -4.95 -7.61 5.97
N ASP A 4 -4.54 -7.80 7.22
CA ASP A 4 -4.13 -9.11 7.74
C ASP A 4 -5.29 -10.11 7.90
N ASN A 5 -6.55 -9.66 7.84
CA ASN A 5 -7.75 -10.47 8.12
C ASN A 5 -8.69 -10.61 6.92
N VAL A 6 -8.30 -10.08 5.75
CA VAL A 6 -9.09 -10.16 4.52
C VAL A 6 -9.07 -11.59 4.00
N LYS A 7 -10.22 -12.09 3.57
CA LYS A 7 -10.37 -13.39 2.91
C LYS A 7 -10.34 -13.23 1.39
N GLU A 8 -10.04 -14.31 0.67
CA GLU A 8 -9.91 -14.30 -0.80
C GLU A 8 -11.19 -13.84 -1.53
N ASP A 9 -12.38 -14.01 -0.92
CA ASP A 9 -13.67 -13.59 -1.48
C ASP A 9 -14.05 -12.14 -1.12
N GLN A 10 -13.16 -11.40 -0.47
CA GLN A 10 -13.40 -10.04 0.00
C GLN A 10 -12.55 -9.01 -0.74
N ILE A 11 -13.11 -7.81 -0.88
CA ILE A 11 -12.41 -6.64 -1.40
C ILE A 11 -12.27 -5.63 -0.27
N VAL A 12 -11.06 -5.13 -0.05
CA VAL A 12 -10.83 -4.01 0.87
C VAL A 12 -11.36 -2.74 0.23
N TYR A 13 -12.31 -2.10 0.91
CA TYR A 13 -12.88 -0.84 0.48
C TYR A 13 -12.32 0.29 1.33
N PHE A 14 -11.68 1.28 0.71
CA PHE A 14 -11.31 2.53 1.35
C PHE A 14 -12.41 3.56 1.07
N ASP A 15 -13.23 3.86 2.08
CA ASP A 15 -14.17 4.99 2.03
C ASP A 15 -13.42 6.30 1.73
N HIS A 16 -14.12 7.29 1.17
CA HIS A 16 -13.48 8.54 0.81
C HIS A 16 -12.92 9.22 2.06
N GLY A 17 -11.65 9.61 2.02
CA GLY A 17 -11.04 10.24 3.18
C GLY A 17 -9.54 10.41 3.08
N ALA A 18 -9.00 10.97 4.16
CA ALA A 18 -7.59 11.28 4.31
C ALA A 18 -6.98 10.39 5.41
N TYR A 19 -6.22 9.38 5.00
CA TYR A 19 -5.63 8.37 5.88
C TYR A 19 -4.17 8.71 6.15
N ILE A 20 -3.86 9.08 7.40
CA ILE A 20 -2.48 9.36 7.83
C ILE A 20 -1.77 8.06 8.17
N ILE A 21 -0.70 7.77 7.46
CA ILE A 21 0.13 6.58 7.62
C ILE A 21 1.44 7.00 8.28
N THR A 22 1.73 6.46 9.47
CA THR A 22 2.92 6.79 10.27
C THR A 22 3.98 5.70 10.30
N SER A 23 3.73 4.59 9.62
CA SER A 23 4.66 3.46 9.46
C SER A 23 4.29 2.63 8.24
N THR A 24 5.23 1.84 7.73
CA THR A 24 4.99 0.87 6.66
C THR A 24 3.73 0.03 6.91
N ILE A 25 2.88 -0.03 5.90
CA ILE A 25 1.75 -0.95 5.78
C ILE A 25 2.21 -2.09 4.88
N LYS A 26 2.17 -3.31 5.42
CA LYS A 26 2.37 -4.53 4.65
C LYS A 26 1.07 -4.91 3.98
N VAL A 27 1.08 -4.99 2.65
CA VAL A 27 -0.06 -5.45 1.85
C VAL A 27 0.24 -6.90 1.46
N PRO A 28 -0.55 -7.88 1.93
CA PRO A 28 -0.31 -9.28 1.60
C PRO A 28 -0.61 -9.53 0.12
N LYS A 29 -0.08 -10.63 -0.43
CA LYS A 29 -0.56 -11.17 -1.71
C LYS A 29 -1.98 -11.69 -1.60
N ASN A 30 -2.59 -11.96 -2.74
CA ASN A 30 -3.94 -12.52 -2.90
C ASN A 30 -5.01 -11.61 -2.29
N ILE A 31 -4.95 -10.32 -2.64
CA ILE A 31 -5.83 -9.29 -2.10
C ILE A 31 -6.33 -8.36 -3.20
N LYS A 32 -7.55 -7.85 -3.04
CA LYS A 32 -8.13 -6.81 -3.90
C LYS A 32 -8.48 -5.59 -3.06
N ILE A 33 -8.15 -4.41 -3.56
CA ILE A 33 -8.34 -3.12 -2.88
C ILE A 33 -8.94 -2.12 -3.86
N THR A 34 -9.96 -1.39 -3.43
CA THR A 34 -10.53 -0.29 -4.21
C THR A 34 -10.95 0.87 -3.30
N GLY A 35 -11.05 2.06 -3.88
CA GLY A 35 -11.37 3.30 -3.17
C GLY A 35 -12.68 3.95 -3.60
N GLU A 36 -13.32 4.66 -2.68
CA GLU A 36 -14.43 5.57 -2.98
C GLU A 36 -13.90 6.93 -3.44
N ILE A 37 -13.85 7.15 -4.76
CA ILE A 37 -13.54 8.48 -5.35
C ILE A 37 -12.23 9.06 -4.76
N TRP A 38 -11.11 8.38 -4.98
CA TRP A 38 -9.76 8.82 -4.58
C TRP A 38 -9.54 9.08 -3.07
N PRO A 39 -9.73 8.09 -2.18
CA PRO A 39 -9.14 8.13 -0.84
C PRO A 39 -7.63 8.38 -0.88
N MET A 40 -7.17 9.20 0.06
CA MET A 40 -5.81 9.71 0.13
C MET A 40 -5.02 9.00 1.21
N LEU A 41 -4.01 8.23 0.82
CA LEU A 41 -3.07 7.58 1.73
C LEU A 41 -1.83 8.48 1.84
N MET A 42 -1.60 8.99 3.06
CA MET A 42 -0.64 10.06 3.31
C MET A 42 0.48 9.61 4.23
N ALA A 43 1.70 9.44 3.69
CA ALA A 43 2.89 9.19 4.51
C ALA A 43 3.22 10.42 5.36
N HIS A 44 3.47 10.22 6.65
CA HIS A 44 3.79 11.29 7.59
C HIS A 44 4.56 10.80 8.83
N GLY A 45 5.37 11.68 9.41
CA GLY A 45 5.97 11.49 10.72
C GLY A 45 7.41 10.99 10.68
N GLU A 46 7.98 10.77 11.87
CA GLU A 46 9.42 10.57 12.06
C GLU A 46 10.00 9.37 11.28
N LYS A 47 9.22 8.29 11.13
CA LYS A 47 9.65 7.11 10.38
C LYS A 47 9.93 7.39 8.90
N PHE A 48 9.32 8.43 8.34
CA PHE A 48 9.50 8.84 6.94
C PHE A 48 10.34 10.12 6.80
N ALA A 49 11.04 10.54 7.86
CA ALA A 49 11.76 11.81 7.89
C ALA A 49 13.22 11.73 7.38
N ASP A 50 13.80 10.53 7.27
CA ASP A 50 15.21 10.34 6.91
C ASP A 50 15.39 9.85 5.47
N GLN A 51 15.81 10.75 4.58
CA GLN A 51 16.12 10.41 3.19
C GLN A 51 17.34 9.48 3.02
N LYS A 52 18.21 9.37 4.03
CA LYS A 52 19.38 8.48 3.98
C LYS A 52 19.01 7.04 4.34
N ASN A 53 17.92 6.85 5.07
CA ASN A 53 17.37 5.55 5.44
C ASN A 53 15.89 5.51 5.07
N PRO A 54 15.55 5.59 3.76
CA PRO A 54 14.17 5.63 3.33
C PRO A 54 13.47 4.29 3.58
N ILE A 55 12.16 4.33 3.84
CA ILE A 55 11.32 3.15 4.06
C ILE A 55 10.02 3.23 3.26
N PRO A 56 9.41 2.09 2.89
CA PRO A 56 8.13 2.09 2.18
C PRO A 56 6.95 2.51 3.06
N MET A 57 6.02 3.29 2.50
CA MET A 57 4.68 3.50 3.06
C MET A 57 3.82 2.27 2.79
N LEU A 58 3.71 1.85 1.53
CA LEU A 58 3.08 0.59 1.14
C LEU A 58 4.16 -0.40 0.70
N GLN A 59 4.21 -1.56 1.33
CA GLN A 59 5.05 -2.68 0.92
C GLN A 59 4.12 -3.76 0.33
N ILE A 60 4.19 -3.99 -0.97
CA ILE A 60 3.32 -4.92 -1.70
C ILE A 60 4.00 -6.28 -1.78
N GLY A 61 3.50 -7.24 -0.98
CA GLY A 61 4.12 -8.55 -0.81
C GLY A 61 5.50 -8.50 -0.15
N GLU A 62 6.10 -9.67 0.03
CA GLU A 62 7.50 -9.83 0.43
C GLU A 62 8.34 -10.33 -0.76
N PRO A 63 9.66 -10.09 -0.79
CA PRO A 63 10.52 -10.61 -1.86
C PRO A 63 10.39 -12.12 -2.03
N GLY A 64 10.10 -12.54 -3.27
CA GLY A 64 9.88 -13.95 -3.63
C GLY A 64 8.43 -14.42 -3.52
N ASP A 65 7.49 -13.56 -3.10
CA ASP A 65 6.07 -13.85 -3.23
C ASP A 65 5.64 -13.86 -4.70
N ILE A 66 4.84 -14.88 -5.04
CA ILE A 66 4.09 -14.98 -6.29
C ILE A 66 2.61 -15.05 -5.92
N GLY A 67 1.75 -14.31 -6.63
CA GLY A 67 0.30 -14.31 -6.42
C GLY A 67 -0.41 -13.23 -7.23
N TYR A 68 -1.57 -12.79 -6.76
CA TYR A 68 -2.32 -11.70 -7.37
C TYR A 68 -2.50 -10.51 -6.41
N ILE A 69 -2.57 -9.31 -6.96
CA ILE A 69 -3.04 -8.11 -6.28
C ILE A 69 -3.72 -7.18 -7.28
N GLU A 70 -4.82 -6.56 -6.86
CA GLU A 70 -5.44 -5.48 -7.62
C GLU A 70 -5.65 -4.28 -6.70
N MET A 71 -5.16 -3.10 -7.09
CA MET A 71 -5.42 -1.84 -6.39
C MET A 71 -5.94 -0.77 -7.35
N SER A 72 -7.13 -0.20 -7.07
CA SER A 72 -7.69 0.87 -7.88
C SER A 72 -8.19 2.05 -7.05
N ASP A 73 -8.32 3.22 -7.69
CA ASP A 73 -8.93 4.42 -7.13
C ASP A 73 -8.30 4.93 -5.81
N LEU A 74 -6.99 4.75 -5.63
CA LEU A 74 -6.26 5.30 -4.49
C LEU A 74 -5.36 6.47 -4.90
N LEU A 75 -5.21 7.48 -4.04
CA LEU A 75 -4.20 8.53 -4.18
C LEU A 75 -3.11 8.36 -3.13
N LEU A 76 -1.88 8.14 -3.57
CA LEU A 76 -0.70 8.08 -2.68
C LEU A 76 -0.01 9.43 -2.65
N GLN A 77 0.13 10.01 -1.46
CA GLN A 77 0.83 11.30 -1.30
C GLN A 77 1.51 11.41 0.07
N THR A 78 2.13 12.56 0.34
CA THR A 78 2.72 12.84 1.65
C THR A 78 1.92 13.92 2.36
N ARG A 79 1.82 13.84 3.68
CA ARG A 79 1.59 15.03 4.51
C ARG A 79 2.96 15.53 4.93
N GLY A 80 3.54 16.42 4.13
CA GLY A 80 4.94 16.80 4.23
C GLY A 80 5.36 17.49 5.54
N PRO A 81 6.67 17.48 5.85
CA PRO A 81 7.73 16.81 5.09
C PRO A 81 7.80 15.29 5.37
N ALA A 82 8.12 14.50 4.34
CA ALA A 82 8.36 13.05 4.44
C ALA A 82 9.44 12.58 3.42
N PRO A 83 10.67 13.13 3.47
CA PRO A 83 11.69 12.90 2.45
C PRO A 83 12.29 11.48 2.45
N GLY A 84 12.02 10.68 3.47
CA GLY A 84 12.39 9.26 3.55
C GLY A 84 11.27 8.30 3.13
N ALA A 85 10.15 8.79 2.60
CA ALA A 85 9.05 7.94 2.15
C ALA A 85 9.31 7.37 0.75
N ILE A 86 9.37 6.05 0.64
CA ILE A 86 9.11 5.34 -0.61
C ILE A 86 7.60 5.11 -0.66
N MET A 87 6.88 5.74 -1.59
CA MET A 87 5.41 5.70 -1.57
C MET A 87 4.84 4.28 -1.73
N MET A 88 5.47 3.49 -2.60
CA MET A 88 5.14 2.10 -2.84
C MET A 88 6.42 1.34 -3.16
N GLU A 89 6.63 0.21 -2.48
CA GLU A 89 7.63 -0.80 -2.81
C GLU A 89 6.89 -2.03 -3.30
N TRP A 90 7.15 -2.43 -4.54
CA TRP A 90 6.49 -3.55 -5.19
C TRP A 90 7.40 -4.77 -5.22
N ASN A 91 7.11 -5.77 -4.39
CA ASN A 91 7.91 -6.99 -4.28
C ASN A 91 7.24 -8.21 -4.93
N LEU A 92 5.92 -8.17 -5.11
CA LEU A 92 5.10 -9.28 -5.59
C LEU A 92 5.30 -9.56 -7.09
N GLU A 93 5.60 -10.81 -7.44
CA GLU A 93 5.57 -11.31 -8.81
C GLU A 93 4.15 -11.78 -9.18
N GLU A 94 3.72 -11.47 -10.40
CA GLU A 94 2.39 -11.86 -10.91
C GLU A 94 2.31 -13.37 -11.18
N GLU A 95 1.28 -14.04 -10.67
CA GLU A 95 1.07 -15.48 -10.93
C GLU A 95 0.63 -15.78 -12.38
N SER A 96 0.08 -14.77 -13.04
CA SER A 96 -0.24 -14.77 -14.47
C SER A 96 -0.28 -13.33 -14.97
N GLN A 97 -0.19 -13.13 -16.29
CA GLN A 97 -0.15 -11.78 -16.87
C GLN A 97 -1.35 -10.93 -16.43
N GLY A 98 -1.06 -9.80 -15.76
CA GLY A 98 -2.03 -8.85 -15.25
C GLY A 98 -2.62 -9.21 -13.88
N ALA A 99 -2.16 -10.29 -13.25
CA ALA A 99 -2.65 -10.70 -11.93
C ALA A 99 -2.17 -9.78 -10.80
N ALA A 100 -1.09 -9.03 -11.01
CA ALA A 100 -0.57 -8.05 -10.06
C ALA A 100 -0.54 -6.67 -10.73
N ALA A 101 -1.52 -5.81 -10.43
CA ALA A 101 -1.74 -4.54 -11.13
C ALA A 101 -2.31 -3.41 -10.24
#